data_AF-A0A3M1CZ02-F1
#
_entry.id   AF-A0A3M1CZ02-F1
#
_cell.length_a   1.000
_cell.length_b   1.000
_cell.length_c   1.000
_cell.angle_alpha   90.00
_cell.angle_beta   90.00
_cell.angle_gamma   90.00
#
_symmetry.space_group_name_H-M   'P 1'
#
loop_
_entity.id
_entity.type
_entity.pdbx_description
1 polymer ?
#
loop_
_entity_poly.entity_id
_entity_poly.type
_entity_poly.pdbx_seq_one_letter_code
_entity_poly.pdbx_strand_id
1 'polypeptide(L)'
;MTPPLPPDPLAALRPLVRGLGGLDQADRVRRGMQLLASLPRPPVGTTPHEVIHRQNKLQLRYYAPAAERRTATPVVVVPSMINRATICDLEPDRSLVGGLARLGHPTYLVDWGIPGPEDAGDDVAHVVLDLLDRAIRRARRHARRPGATASPRAFVLGYCQGGTLAVMHAALRPDCIAGLVALNA
;
A
#
# COMPACT_ATOMS: atom_id res chain seq x y z
N MET A 1 -28.10 3.68 -9.04
CA MET A 1 -27.86 4.90 -8.23
C MET A 1 -26.39 5.26 -8.37
N THR A 2 -26.08 6.36 -9.04
CA THR A 2 -24.71 6.88 -9.15
C THR A 2 -24.28 7.37 -7.77
N PRO A 3 -23.11 6.96 -7.23
CA PRO A 3 -22.63 7.51 -5.97
C PRO A 3 -22.48 9.04 -6.09
N PRO A 4 -22.73 9.80 -5.01
CA PRO A 4 -22.55 11.25 -5.03
C PRO A 4 -21.11 11.58 -5.43
N LEU A 5 -20.96 12.63 -6.25
CA LEU A 5 -19.63 13.12 -6.62
C LEU A 5 -18.85 13.46 -5.34
N PRO A 6 -17.58 13.03 -5.21
CA PRO A 6 -16.78 13.42 -4.07
C PRO A 6 -16.67 14.96 -4.02
N PRO A 7 -16.61 15.55 -2.82
CA PRO A 7 -16.46 17.00 -2.67
C PRO A 7 -15.24 17.48 -3.46
N ASP A 8 -15.36 18.63 -4.14
CA ASP A 8 -14.27 19.24 -4.92
C ASP A 8 -13.04 19.46 -4.00
N PRO A 9 -11.95 18.70 -4.19
CA PRO A 9 -10.79 18.75 -3.30
C PRO A 9 -10.07 20.10 -3.38
N LEU A 10 -10.34 20.90 -4.40
CA LEU A 10 -9.76 22.23 -4.59
C LEU A 10 -10.67 23.35 -4.09
N ALA A 11 -11.89 23.06 -3.64
CA ALA A 11 -12.84 24.09 -3.18
C ALA A 11 -12.28 24.93 -2.02
N ALA A 12 -11.62 24.28 -1.06
CA ALA A 12 -10.96 24.94 0.07
C ALA A 12 -9.72 25.76 -0.35
N LEU A 13 -9.13 25.45 -1.50
CA LEU A 13 -7.96 26.12 -2.04
C LEU A 13 -8.30 27.31 -2.95
N ARG A 14 -9.55 27.42 -3.42
CA ARG A 14 -10.00 28.50 -4.32
C ARG A 14 -9.68 29.92 -3.81
N PRO A 15 -9.89 30.27 -2.54
CA PRO A 15 -9.52 31.60 -2.04
C PRO A 15 -8.01 31.84 -2.07
N LEU A 16 -7.22 30.81 -1.73
CA LEU A 16 -5.76 30.85 -1.72
C LEU A 16 -5.18 30.98 -3.13
N VAL A 17 -5.76 30.25 -4.09
CA VAL A 17 -5.37 30.29 -5.52
C VAL A 17 -5.77 31.62 -6.17
N ARG A 18 -6.92 32.21 -5.82
CA ARG A 18 -7.30 33.55 -6.27
C ARG A 18 -6.32 34.62 -5.79
N GLY A 19 -5.75 34.47 -4.59
CA GLY A 19 -4.71 35.35 -4.05
C GLY A 19 -3.36 35.28 -4.79
N LEU A 20 -3.20 34.39 -5.77
CA LEU A 20 -2.04 34.33 -6.66
C LEU A 20 -2.22 35.16 -7.94
N GLY A 21 -3.43 35.67 -8.20
CA GLY A 21 -3.70 36.54 -9.36
C GLY A 21 -3.03 37.90 -9.21
N GLY A 22 -2.35 38.36 -10.26
CA GLY A 22 -1.66 39.67 -10.28
C GLY A 22 -0.23 39.67 -9.71
N LEU A 23 0.23 38.53 -9.17
CA LEU A 23 1.63 38.34 -8.78
C LEU A 23 2.49 38.01 -10.01
N ASP A 24 3.76 38.41 -9.98
CA ASP A 24 4.74 37.98 -10.99
C ASP A 24 5.02 36.47 -10.88
N GLN A 25 5.74 35.91 -11.85
CA GLN A 25 5.98 34.47 -11.90
C GLN A 25 6.79 33.95 -10.70
N ALA A 26 7.76 34.73 -10.19
CA ALA A 26 8.60 34.33 -9.07
C ALA A 26 7.80 34.33 -7.76
N ASP A 27 6.98 35.36 -7.54
CA ASP A 27 6.12 35.50 -6.38
C ASP A 27 4.99 34.45 -6.37
N ARG A 28 4.46 34.11 -7.54
CA ARG A 28 3.48 33.00 -7.67
C ARG A 28 4.08 31.66 -7.27
N VAL A 29 5.30 31.37 -7.70
CA VAL A 29 6.00 30.13 -7.32
C VAL A 29 6.32 30.12 -5.83
N ARG A 30 6.88 31.21 -5.30
CA ARG A 30 7.23 31.33 -3.88
C ARG A 30 6.00 31.16 -3.00
N ARG A 31 4.92 31.86 -3.32
CA ARG A 31 3.68 31.80 -2.55
C ARG A 31 2.96 30.46 -2.73
N GLY A 32 3.00 29.87 -3.92
CA GLY A 32 2.52 28.50 -4.17
C GLY A 32 3.24 27.46 -3.32
N MET A 33 4.57 27.54 -3.22
CA MET A 33 5.38 26.65 -2.37
C MET A 33 5.09 26.85 -0.88
N GLN A 34 4.94 28.11 -0.43
CA GLN A 34 4.53 28.41 0.95
C GLN A 34 3.15 27.83 1.27
N LEU A 35 2.20 27.97 0.36
CA LEU A 35 0.86 27.40 0.52
C LEU A 35 0.93 25.87 0.62
N LEU A 36 1.60 25.21 -0.33
CA LEU A 36 1.80 23.75 -0.30
C LEU A 36 2.47 23.26 0.99
N ALA A 37 3.42 24.03 1.53
CA ALA A 37 4.08 23.70 2.79
C ALA A 37 3.17 23.92 4.02
N SER A 38 2.28 24.90 3.97
CA SER A 38 1.39 25.28 5.09
C SER A 38 0.08 24.52 5.15
N LEU A 39 -0.34 23.87 4.05
CA LEU A 39 -1.62 23.20 3.99
C LEU A 39 -1.62 21.96 4.89
N PRO A 40 -2.70 21.75 5.68
CA PRO A 40 -2.84 20.55 6.48
C PRO A 40 -2.89 19.35 5.55
N ARG A 41 -2.07 18.33 5.83
CA ARG A 41 -2.11 17.07 5.08
C ARG A 41 -3.33 16.28 5.53
N PRO A 42 -4.17 15.78 4.61
CA PRO A 42 -5.29 14.91 4.99
C PRO A 42 -4.74 13.65 5.67
N PRO A 43 -5.50 13.05 6.60
CA PRO A 43 -5.11 11.79 7.21
C PRO A 43 -5.09 10.69 6.14
N VAL A 44 -4.01 9.91 6.12
CA VAL A 44 -3.81 8.77 5.23
C VAL A 44 -3.56 7.51 6.05
N GLY A 45 -3.77 6.33 5.46
CA GLY A 45 -3.54 5.04 6.12
C GLY A 45 -4.61 4.71 7.16
N THR A 46 -5.82 5.24 6.98
CA THR A 46 -6.91 5.18 7.96
C THR A 46 -7.79 3.95 7.82
N THR A 47 -7.56 3.11 6.80
CA THR A 47 -8.32 1.88 6.63
C THR A 47 -8.07 0.94 7.83
N PRO A 48 -9.10 0.46 8.54
CA PRO A 48 -8.95 -0.43 9.69
C PRO A 48 -8.15 -1.68 9.32
N HIS A 49 -7.13 -1.97 10.11
CA HIS A 49 -6.25 -3.11 9.89
C HIS A 49 -5.68 -3.66 11.20
N GLU A 50 -5.22 -4.90 11.14
CA GLU A 50 -4.47 -5.58 12.19
C GLU A 50 -3.04 -5.81 11.75
N VAL A 51 -2.06 -5.70 12.63
CA VAL A 51 -0.67 -6.09 12.32
C VAL A 51 -0.46 -7.54 12.74
N ILE A 52 -0.46 -8.45 11.76
CA ILE A 52 -0.39 -9.90 12.01
C ILE A 52 1.05 -10.45 12.06
N HIS A 53 2.03 -9.66 11.64
CA HIS A 53 3.44 -10.01 11.70
C HIS A 53 4.30 -8.75 11.80
N ARG A 54 5.37 -8.86 12.60
CA ARG A 54 6.43 -7.86 12.72
C ARG A 54 7.78 -8.56 12.56
N GLN A 55 8.70 -7.92 11.86
CA GLN A 55 10.12 -8.28 11.80
C GLN A 55 10.92 -6.99 11.66
N ASN A 56 11.70 -6.63 12.69
CA ASN A 56 12.40 -5.34 12.70
C ASN A 56 11.38 -4.19 12.50
N LYS A 57 11.60 -3.28 11.52
CA LYS A 57 10.63 -2.23 11.18
C LYS A 57 9.47 -2.72 10.30
N LEU A 58 9.60 -3.90 9.67
CA LEU A 58 8.58 -4.45 8.79
C LEU A 58 7.33 -4.83 9.58
N GLN A 59 6.17 -4.40 9.07
CA GLN A 59 4.85 -4.79 9.55
C GLN A 59 4.05 -5.38 8.39
N LEU A 60 3.41 -6.52 8.63
CA LEU A 60 2.41 -7.07 7.72
C LEU A 60 1.03 -6.69 8.23
N ARG A 61 0.41 -5.73 7.56
CA ARG A 61 -0.92 -5.22 7.91
C ARG A 61 -1.98 -6.05 7.19
N TYR A 62 -2.99 -6.51 7.90
CA TYR A 62 -4.12 -7.28 7.41
C TYR A 62 -5.38 -6.43 7.42
N TYR A 63 -6.07 -6.40 6.28
CA TYR A 63 -7.33 -5.71 6.07
C TYR A 63 -8.41 -6.78 5.85
N ALA A 64 -9.38 -6.82 6.76
CA ALA A 64 -10.45 -7.81 6.73
C ALA A 64 -11.36 -7.60 5.51
N PRO A 65 -11.72 -8.66 4.77
CA PRO A 65 -12.65 -8.55 3.67
C PRO A 65 -14.05 -8.17 4.19
N ALA A 66 -14.85 -7.50 3.37
CA ALA A 66 -16.24 -7.23 3.69
C ALA A 66 -16.99 -8.55 3.97
N ALA A 67 -17.69 -8.63 5.11
CA ALA A 67 -18.23 -9.88 5.65
C ALA A 67 -19.10 -10.67 4.67
N GLU A 68 -19.81 -9.97 3.77
CA GLU A 68 -20.72 -10.57 2.78
C GLU A 68 -20.02 -11.13 1.53
N ARG A 69 -18.78 -10.72 1.25
CA ARG A 69 -18.02 -11.14 0.08
C ARG A 69 -16.65 -11.61 0.54
N ARG A 70 -16.47 -12.94 0.66
CA ARG A 70 -15.17 -13.50 1.05
C ARG A 70 -14.63 -14.43 -0.03
N THR A 71 -13.66 -13.94 -0.76
CA THR A 71 -12.85 -14.78 -1.66
C THR A 71 -11.87 -15.64 -0.85
N ALA A 72 -11.49 -16.79 -1.40
CA ALA A 72 -10.54 -17.70 -0.75
C ALA A 72 -9.10 -17.20 -0.86
N THR A 73 -8.77 -16.50 -1.94
CA THR A 73 -7.40 -16.17 -2.32
C THR A 73 -7.00 -14.82 -1.72
N PRO A 74 -5.98 -14.79 -0.84
CA PRO A 74 -5.47 -13.54 -0.29
C PRO A 74 -4.71 -12.72 -1.34
N VAL A 75 -4.70 -11.40 -1.16
CA VAL A 75 -3.90 -10.47 -1.96
C VAL A 75 -2.81 -9.85 -1.07
N VAL A 76 -1.55 -9.99 -1.47
CA VAL A 76 -0.41 -9.34 -0.80
C VAL A 76 0.05 -8.16 -1.65
N VAL A 77 -0.09 -6.96 -1.11
CA VAL A 77 0.33 -5.71 -1.72
C VAL A 77 1.75 -5.37 -1.24
N VAL A 78 2.65 -5.18 -2.20
CA VAL A 78 4.08 -4.94 -1.99
C VAL A 78 4.41 -3.54 -2.52
N PRO A 79 4.47 -2.50 -1.68
CA PRO A 79 4.82 -1.16 -2.11
C PRO A 79 6.32 -1.04 -2.39
N SER A 80 6.73 0.06 -3.03
CA SER A 80 8.13 0.48 -3.10
C SER A 80 8.71 0.71 -1.71
N MET A 81 9.99 0.39 -1.51
CA MET A 81 10.70 0.70 -0.27
C MET A 81 11.12 2.17 -0.18
N ILE A 82 11.10 2.89 -1.32
CA ILE A 82 11.40 4.32 -1.40
C ILE A 82 10.27 5.15 -0.76
N ASN A 83 9.03 4.68 -0.88
CA ASN A 83 7.84 5.39 -0.42
C ASN A 83 7.26 4.74 0.84
N ARG A 84 6.49 5.51 1.61
CA ARG A 84 5.69 4.95 2.71
C ARG A 84 4.60 4.04 2.17
N ALA A 85 4.32 2.95 2.89
CA ALA A 85 3.26 2.00 2.52
C ALA A 85 1.86 2.64 2.41
N THR A 86 1.64 3.79 3.05
CA THR A 86 0.42 4.59 2.95
C THR A 86 0.10 5.06 1.53
N ILE A 87 1.04 4.99 0.57
CA ILE A 87 0.72 5.25 -0.84
C ILE A 87 -0.35 4.28 -1.40
N CYS A 88 -0.42 3.06 -0.83
CA CYS A 88 -1.44 2.06 -1.16
C CYS A 88 -2.72 2.20 -0.31
N ASP A 89 -2.74 3.14 0.63
CA ASP A 89 -3.82 3.36 1.58
C ASP A 89 -3.94 4.85 1.89
N LEU A 90 -4.36 5.64 0.91
CA LEU A 90 -4.49 7.10 1.05
C LEU A 90 -5.78 7.43 1.83
N GLU A 91 -6.76 8.04 1.16
CA GLU A 91 -8.07 8.34 1.72
C GLU A 91 -9.03 7.15 1.54
N PRO A 92 -10.16 7.06 2.27
CA PRO A 92 -11.07 5.91 2.19
C PRO A 92 -11.58 5.57 0.79
N ASP A 93 -11.77 6.57 -0.07
CA ASP A 93 -12.17 6.47 -1.48
C ASP A 93 -10.97 6.27 -2.43
N ARG A 94 -9.75 6.47 -1.95
CA ARG A 94 -8.47 6.35 -2.69
C ARG A 94 -7.53 5.29 -2.11
N SER A 95 -8.07 4.35 -1.33
CA SER A 95 -7.31 3.25 -0.74
C SER A 95 -7.37 2.02 -1.65
N LEU A 96 -6.20 1.59 -2.15
CA LEU A 96 -6.09 0.34 -2.92
C LEU A 96 -6.41 -0.86 -2.02
N VAL A 97 -5.81 -0.92 -0.84
CA VAL A 97 -6.02 -2.02 0.11
C VAL A 97 -7.45 -2.06 0.64
N GLY A 98 -8.03 -0.89 0.93
CA GLY A 98 -9.44 -0.76 1.30
C GLY A 98 -10.38 -1.15 0.16
N GLY A 99 -10.03 -0.80 -1.09
CA GLY A 99 -10.77 -1.24 -2.28
C GLY A 99 -10.77 -2.75 -2.44
N LEU A 100 -9.61 -3.40 -2.35
CA LEU A 100 -9.47 -4.86 -2.45
C LEU A 100 -10.23 -5.59 -1.32
N ALA A 101 -10.16 -5.08 -0.09
CA ALA A 101 -10.91 -5.60 1.04
C ALA A 101 -12.43 -5.48 0.84
N ARG A 102 -12.92 -4.33 0.32
CA ARG A 102 -14.34 -4.13 -0.04
C ARG A 102 -14.81 -5.06 -1.16
N LEU A 103 -13.93 -5.37 -2.13
CA LEU A 103 -14.20 -6.37 -3.17
C LEU A 103 -14.21 -7.80 -2.64
N GLY A 104 -13.78 -8.01 -1.40
CA GLY A 104 -13.89 -9.29 -0.69
C GLY A 104 -12.62 -10.10 -0.63
N HIS A 105 -11.47 -9.50 -0.91
CA HIS A 105 -10.17 -10.16 -0.77
C HIS A 105 -9.60 -9.97 0.64
N PRO A 106 -9.17 -11.06 1.32
CA PRO A 106 -8.27 -10.94 2.47
C PRO A 106 -7.00 -10.23 2.01
N THR A 107 -6.82 -8.98 2.42
CA THR A 107 -5.80 -8.09 1.84
C THR A 107 -4.70 -7.84 2.84
N TYR A 108 -3.45 -7.91 2.39
CA TYR A 108 -2.27 -7.74 3.22
C TYR A 108 -1.39 -6.66 2.60
N LEU A 109 -0.89 -5.72 3.39
CA LEU A 109 0.07 -4.71 2.96
C LEU A 109 1.39 -4.96 3.66
N VAL A 110 2.45 -5.10 2.87
CA VAL A 110 3.82 -5.09 3.37
C VAL A 110 4.19 -3.64 3.65
N ASP A 111 4.35 -3.29 4.92
CA ASP A 111 4.92 -2.02 5.33
C ASP A 111 6.36 -2.24 5.75
N TRP A 112 7.30 -1.81 4.92
CA TRP A 112 8.74 -1.98 5.16
C TRP A 112 9.25 -1.22 6.38
N GLY A 113 8.50 -0.20 6.83
CA GLY A 113 8.98 0.75 7.82
C GLY A 113 9.98 1.73 7.24
N ILE A 114 10.83 2.30 8.10
CA ILE A 114 11.87 3.26 7.72
C ILE A 114 13.22 2.62 8.04
N PRO A 115 14.13 2.50 7.06
CA PRO A 115 15.45 1.93 7.31
C PRO A 115 16.27 2.81 8.27
N GLY A 116 17.01 2.16 9.16
CA GLY A 116 17.97 2.78 10.06
C GLY A 116 19.42 2.36 9.72
N PRO A 117 20.42 2.92 10.42
CA PRO A 117 21.83 2.57 10.22
C PRO A 117 22.13 1.07 10.32
N GLU A 118 21.37 0.34 11.14
CA GLU A 118 21.48 -1.11 11.32
C GLU A 118 21.09 -1.92 10.07
N ASP A 119 20.34 -1.33 9.14
CA ASP A 119 19.90 -1.98 7.90
C ASP A 119 20.88 -1.72 6.73
N ALA A 120 22.03 -1.05 6.98
CA ALA A 120 22.99 -0.67 5.95
C ALA A 120 23.64 -1.86 5.23
N GLY A 121 23.62 -3.04 5.85
CA GLY A 121 24.11 -4.28 5.26
C GLY A 121 23.06 -5.08 4.48
N ASP A 122 21.80 -4.64 4.47
CA ASP A 122 20.72 -5.36 3.81
C ASP A 122 20.84 -5.23 2.29
N ASP A 123 20.91 -6.38 1.62
CA ASP A 123 20.92 -6.45 0.16
C ASP A 123 19.56 -6.90 -0.41
N VAL A 124 19.46 -6.91 -1.74
CA VAL A 124 18.23 -7.32 -2.43
C VAL A 124 17.87 -8.78 -2.09
N ALA A 125 18.87 -9.64 -1.88
CA ALA A 125 18.64 -11.04 -1.53
C ALA A 125 17.98 -11.15 -0.15
N HIS A 126 18.43 -10.39 0.85
CA HIS A 126 17.80 -10.32 2.15
C HIS A 126 16.33 -9.86 2.05
N VAL A 127 16.08 -8.79 1.29
CA VAL A 127 14.73 -8.24 1.10
C VAL A 127 13.80 -9.26 0.44
N VAL A 128 14.23 -9.93 -0.63
CA VAL A 128 13.38 -10.85 -1.41
C VAL A 128 13.25 -12.21 -0.74
N LEU A 129 14.37 -12.82 -0.36
CA LEU A 129 14.44 -14.21 0.11
C LEU A 129 14.06 -14.36 1.58
N ASP A 130 14.25 -13.33 2.40
CA ASP A 130 13.84 -13.37 3.81
C ASP A 130 12.59 -12.51 4.06
N LEU A 131 12.69 -11.19 3.95
CA LEU A 131 11.62 -10.28 4.40
C LEU A 131 10.32 -10.50 3.63
N LEU A 132 10.37 -10.40 2.31
CA LEU A 132 9.21 -10.54 1.43
C LEU A 132 8.66 -11.96 1.45
N ASP A 133 9.53 -12.97 1.34
CA ASP A 133 9.11 -14.37 1.38
C ASP A 133 8.40 -14.72 2.70
N ARG A 134 8.95 -14.25 3.82
CA ARG A 134 8.33 -14.47 5.12
C ARG A 134 7.01 -13.74 5.25
N ALA A 135 6.90 -12.50 4.77
CA ALA A 135 5.64 -11.75 4.74
C ALA A 135 4.56 -12.50 3.93
N ILE A 136 4.88 -12.95 2.70
CA ILE A 136 3.94 -13.70 1.86
C ILE A 136 3.54 -15.03 2.53
N ARG A 137 4.49 -15.77 3.11
CA ARG A 137 4.18 -17.01 3.84
C ARG A 137 3.29 -16.75 5.06
N ARG A 138 3.49 -15.65 5.78
CA ARG A 138 2.65 -15.24 6.93
C ARG A 138 1.24 -14.89 6.47
N ALA A 139 1.10 -14.10 5.41
CA ALA A 139 -0.20 -13.78 4.81
C ALA A 139 -0.97 -15.04 4.38
N ARG A 140 -0.30 -15.95 3.66
CA ARG A 140 -0.89 -17.23 3.22
C ARG A 140 -1.33 -18.10 4.41
N ARG A 141 -0.51 -18.20 5.45
CA ARG A 141 -0.85 -18.94 6.67
C ARG A 141 -2.03 -18.33 7.41
N HIS A 142 -2.08 -17.00 7.51
CA HIS A 142 -3.18 -16.28 8.14
C HIS A 142 -4.49 -16.41 7.35
N ALA A 143 -4.41 -16.40 6.02
CA ALA A 143 -5.57 -16.59 5.14
C ALA A 143 -6.09 -18.04 5.08
N ARG A 144 -5.38 -19.00 5.70
CA ARG A 144 -5.77 -20.41 5.65
C ARG A 144 -7.12 -20.62 6.35
N ARG A 145 -8.03 -21.32 5.68
CA ARG A 145 -9.34 -21.66 6.24
C ARG A 145 -9.20 -22.66 7.40
N PRO A 146 -10.05 -22.59 8.44
CA PRO A 146 -10.13 -23.65 9.45
C PRO A 146 -10.33 -25.02 8.80
N GLY A 147 -9.58 -26.03 9.26
CA GLY A 147 -9.62 -27.39 8.72
C GLY A 147 -8.85 -27.62 7.42
N ALA A 148 -8.29 -26.59 6.79
CA ALA A 148 -7.48 -26.76 5.58
C ALA A 148 -6.07 -27.30 5.92
N THR A 149 -5.64 -28.32 5.17
CA THR A 149 -4.33 -28.98 5.30
C THR A 149 -3.18 -28.14 4.72
N ALA A 150 -3.48 -27.26 3.76
CA ALA A 150 -2.49 -26.40 3.11
C ALA A 150 -2.91 -24.93 3.11
N SER A 151 -1.93 -24.03 3.06
CA SER A 151 -2.18 -22.59 2.92
C SER A 151 -2.47 -22.24 1.45
N PRO A 152 -3.47 -21.39 1.16
CA PRO A 152 -3.79 -21.00 -0.21
C PRO A 152 -2.59 -20.31 -0.88
N ARG A 153 -2.53 -20.36 -2.21
CA ARG A 153 -1.67 -19.45 -2.98
C ARG A 153 -2.17 -18.00 -2.82
N ALA A 154 -1.30 -17.03 -3.03
CA ALA A 154 -1.65 -15.60 -2.92
C ALA A 154 -1.55 -14.90 -4.28
N PHE A 155 -2.45 -13.94 -4.53
CA PHE A 155 -2.14 -12.90 -5.51
C PHE A 155 -1.10 -11.97 -4.91
N VAL A 156 -0.08 -11.61 -5.69
CA VAL A 156 0.91 -10.62 -5.28
C VAL A 156 0.81 -9.43 -6.22
N LEU A 157 0.55 -8.26 -5.65
CA LEU A 157 0.48 -6.99 -6.36
C LEU A 157 1.64 -6.12 -5.90
N GLY A 158 2.61 -5.90 -6.77
CA GLY A 158 3.72 -5.01 -6.50
C GLY A 158 3.53 -3.64 -7.15
N TYR A 159 3.90 -2.57 -6.45
CA TYR A 159 3.83 -1.19 -6.93
C TYR A 159 5.23 -0.56 -7.02
N CYS A 160 5.58 -0.02 -8.19
CA CYS A 160 6.90 0.56 -8.47
C CYS A 160 8.02 -0.45 -8.18
N GLN A 161 9.05 -0.10 -7.40
CA GLN A 161 10.11 -1.02 -6.98
C GLN A 161 9.54 -2.30 -6.33
N GLY A 162 8.40 -2.22 -5.63
CA GLY A 162 7.73 -3.38 -5.06
C GLY A 162 7.24 -4.38 -6.12
N GLY A 163 6.97 -3.92 -7.35
CA GLY A 163 6.72 -4.77 -8.52
C GLY A 163 7.94 -5.55 -8.95
N THR A 164 9.10 -4.89 -9.04
CA THR A 164 10.38 -5.57 -9.32
C THR A 164 10.68 -6.65 -8.26
N LEU A 165 10.54 -6.33 -6.97
CA LEU A 165 10.73 -7.29 -5.88
C LEU A 165 9.74 -8.47 -5.94
N ALA A 166 8.47 -8.17 -6.26
CA ALA A 166 7.43 -9.19 -6.39
C ALA A 166 7.68 -10.13 -7.59
N VAL A 167 8.17 -9.61 -8.72
CA VAL A 167 8.57 -10.42 -9.89
C VAL A 167 9.71 -11.36 -9.51
N MET A 168 10.76 -10.86 -8.85
CA MET A 168 11.88 -11.68 -8.38
C MET A 168 11.39 -12.80 -7.45
N HIS A 169 10.56 -12.47 -6.45
CA HIS A 169 9.99 -13.45 -5.54
C HIS A 169 9.14 -14.49 -6.27
N ALA A 170 8.24 -14.07 -7.16
CA ALA A 170 7.35 -14.96 -7.88
C ALA A 170 8.10 -15.92 -8.83
N ALA A 171 9.20 -15.47 -9.44
CA ALA A 171 10.06 -16.32 -10.26
C ALA A 171 10.75 -17.41 -9.41
N LEU A 172 11.15 -17.07 -8.19
CA LEU A 172 11.83 -18.00 -7.28
C LEU A 172 10.87 -18.92 -6.52
N ARG A 173 9.61 -18.51 -6.30
CA ARG A 173 8.61 -19.22 -5.49
C ARG A 173 7.25 -19.34 -6.19
N PRO A 174 7.18 -19.86 -7.43
CA PRO A 174 5.94 -19.92 -8.21
C PRO A 174 4.88 -20.84 -7.55
N ASP A 175 5.30 -21.77 -6.69
CA ASP A 175 4.44 -22.69 -5.96
C ASP A 175 3.45 -21.97 -5.03
N CYS A 176 3.79 -20.76 -4.58
CA CYS A 176 2.99 -20.00 -3.63
C CYS A 176 2.16 -18.86 -4.25
N ILE A 177 2.26 -18.66 -5.56
CA ILE A 177 1.67 -17.51 -6.28
C ILE A 177 0.45 -17.96 -7.10
N ALA A 178 -0.69 -17.32 -6.87
CA ALA A 178 -1.92 -17.52 -7.63
C ALA A 178 -1.96 -16.62 -8.88
N GLY A 179 -1.29 -15.47 -8.82
CA GLY A 179 -1.12 -14.53 -9.91
C GLY A 179 -0.28 -13.34 -9.45
N LEU A 180 0.34 -12.66 -10.41
CA LEU A 180 1.23 -11.52 -10.17
C LEU A 180 0.70 -10.30 -10.92
N VAL A 181 0.69 -9.15 -10.26
CA VAL A 181 0.41 -7.85 -10.87
C VAL A 181 1.58 -6.92 -10.56
N ALA A 182 2.26 -6.44 -11.60
CA ALA A 182 3.34 -5.46 -11.47
C ALA A 182 2.84 -4.10 -11.98
N LEU A 183 2.55 -3.19 -11.05
CA LEU A 183 1.99 -1.87 -11.35
C LEU A 183 3.12 -0.84 -11.41
N ASN A 184 3.37 -0.31 -12.61
CA ASN A 184 4.37 0.73 -12.87
C ASN A 184 5.78 0.35 -12.38
N ALA A 185 6.20 -0.88 -12.69
CA ALA A 185 7.37 -1.57 -12.15
C ALA A 185 8.59 -1.53 -13.07
#